data_AF-A0A947BXH6-F1
#
_entry.id   AF-A0A947BXH6-F1
#
_cell.length_a   1.000
_cell.length_b   1.000
_cell.length_c   1.000
_cell.angle_alpha   90.00
_cell.angle_beta   90.00
_cell.angle_gamma   90.00
#
_symmetry.space_group_name_H-M   'P 1'
#
loop_
_entity.id
_entity.type
_entity.pdbx_description
1 polymer ?
#
loop_
_entity_poly.entity_id
_entity_poly.type
_entity_poly.pdbx_seq_one_letter_code
_entity_poly.pdbx_strand_id
1 'polypeptide(L)' 'AKDKTDDHIKANPVNYLIKIPTILFQGKKDPIVPMSQAEALTSGANIQRLYVDGAGHFDWVHPGTTAFRKFLDYLTTQN' A
#
# COMPACT_ATOMS: atom_id res chain seq x y z
N ALA A 1 -10.11 8.11 26.64
CA ALA A 1 -11.46 7.78 26.13
C ALA A 1 -11.38 6.39 25.50
N LYS A 2 -12.03 5.39 26.12
CA LYS A 2 -12.05 4.00 25.62
C LYS A 2 -12.57 3.89 24.18
N ASP A 3 -13.49 4.79 23.79
CA ASP A 3 -14.09 4.83 22.45
C ASP A 3 -13.05 4.94 21.32
N LYS A 4 -11.94 5.65 21.53
CA LYS A 4 -10.91 5.76 20.49
C LYS A 4 -10.18 4.44 20.24
N THR A 5 -9.99 3.62 21.27
CA THR A 5 -9.25 2.36 21.14
C THR A 5 -10.01 1.34 20.30
N ASP A 6 -11.32 1.21 20.54
CA ASP A 6 -12.14 0.26 19.80
C ASP A 6 -12.27 0.65 18.33
N ASP A 7 -12.37 1.95 18.04
CA ASP A 7 -12.40 2.45 16.66
C ASP A 7 -11.06 2.26 15.94
N HIS A 8 -9.93 2.47 16.62
CA HIS A 8 -8.61 2.17 16.05
C HIS A 8 -8.44 0.67 15.73
N ILE A 9 -8.95 -0.22 16.59
CA ILE A 9 -8.93 -1.68 16.33
C ILE A 9 -9.77 -2.01 15.10
N LYS A 10 -10.99 -1.47 15.00
CA LYS A 10 -11.89 -1.73 13.85
C LYS A 10 -11.38 -1.13 12.55
N ALA A 11 -10.61 -0.04 12.62
CA ALA A 11 -10.04 0.60 11.43
C ALA A 11 -8.73 -0.06 10.95
N ASN A 12 -8.07 -0.88 11.78
CA ASN A 12 -6.77 -1.44 11.44
C ASN A 12 -6.89 -2.64 10.48
N PRO A 13 -6.41 -2.53 9.22
CA PRO A 13 -6.61 -3.59 8.23
C PRO A 13 -5.91 -4.91 8.58
N VAL A 14 -4.88 -4.89 9.44
CA VAL A 14 -4.19 -6.13 9.90
C VAL A 14 -5.11 -7.06 10.68
N ASN A 15 -6.21 -6.53 11.25
CA ASN A 15 -7.19 -7.31 12.00
C ASN A 15 -8.16 -8.07 11.09
N TYR A 16 -8.06 -7.89 9.77
CA TYR A 16 -8.94 -8.49 8.78
C TYR A 16 -8.16 -9.37 7.81
N LEU A 17 -8.82 -10.43 7.34
CA LEU A 17 -8.28 -11.28 6.28
C LEU A 17 -8.56 -10.63 4.93
N ILE A 18 -7.51 -10.35 4.13
CA ILE A 18 -7.69 -9.90 2.74
C ILE A 18 -8.20 -11.08 1.91
N LYS A 19 -9.40 -10.96 1.32
CA LYS A 19 -10.08 -12.08 0.64
C LYS A 19 -9.86 -12.15 -0.87
N ILE A 20 -9.29 -11.11 -1.47
CA ILE A 20 -9.10 -10.98 -2.91
C ILE A 20 -7.62 -10.75 -3.24
N PRO A 21 -7.13 -11.19 -4.42
CA PRO A 21 -5.80 -10.83 -4.88
C PRO A 21 -5.63 -9.30 -4.83
N THR A 22 -4.56 -8.85 -4.19
CA THR A 22 -4.33 -7.44 -3.91
C THR A 22 -2.88 -7.10 -4.22
N ILE A 23 -2.67 -5.96 -4.88
CA ILE A 23 -1.33 -5.41 -5.11
C ILE A 23 -1.19 -4.15 -4.28
N LEU A 24 -0.13 -4.10 -3.48
CA LEU A 24 0.20 -2.97 -2.63
C LEU A 24 1.42 -2.25 -3.19
N PHE A 25 1.23 -0.99 -3.59
CA PHE A 25 2.28 -0.12 -4.12
C PHE A 25 2.82 0.75 -2.98
N GLN A 26 4.13 0.72 -2.75
CA GLN A 26 4.76 1.50 -1.68
C GLN A 26 6.07 2.12 -2.16
N GLY A 27 6.24 3.41 -1.88
CA GLY A 27 7.48 4.13 -2.13
C GLY A 27 8.46 3.94 -0.98
N LYS A 28 9.72 3.59 -1.26
CA LYS A 28 10.72 3.37 -0.20
C LYS A 28 11.24 4.67 0.43
N LYS A 29 10.97 5.82 -0.18
CA LYS A 29 11.30 7.16 0.37
C LYS A 29 10.05 7.91 0.82
N ASP A 30 8.93 7.22 1.03
CA ASP A 30 7.72 7.84 1.59
C ASP A 30 7.98 8.29 3.04
N PRO A 31 7.96 9.61 3.32
CA PRO A 31 8.19 10.12 4.68
C PRO A 31 6.89 10.19 5.51
N ILE A 32 5.73 9.95 4.90
CA ILE A 32 4.40 10.09 5.51
C ILE A 32 3.89 8.72 5.99
N VAL A 33 3.97 7.71 5.13
CA VAL A 33 3.52 6.35 5.43
C VAL A 33 4.71 5.39 5.45
N PRO A 34 5.11 4.88 6.65
CA PRO A 34 6.24 3.96 6.77
C PRO A 34 6.01 2.63 6.06
N MET A 35 7.09 2.07 5.51
CA MET A 35 7.12 0.72 4.89
C MET A 35 6.53 -0.37 5.80
N SER A 36 6.71 -0.25 7.11
CA SER A 36 6.21 -1.23 8.08
C SER A 36 4.69 -1.40 8.04
N GLN A 37 3.92 -0.39 7.60
CA GLN A 37 2.47 -0.55 7.42
C GLN A 37 2.13 -1.47 6.24
N ALA A 38 2.89 -1.38 5.14
CA ALA A 38 2.74 -2.26 3.99
C ALA A 38 3.16 -3.71 4.31
N GLU A 39 4.21 -3.85 5.12
CA GLU A 39 4.73 -5.14 5.57
C GLU A 39 3.81 -5.82 6.58
N ALA A 40 3.12 -5.06 7.42
CA ALA A 40 2.21 -5.58 8.45
C ALA A 40 0.99 -6.32 7.87
N LEU A 41 0.59 -6.01 6.63
CA LEU A 41 -0.49 -6.71 5.93
C LEU A 41 -0.01 -8.08 5.46
N THR A 42 -0.10 -9.10 6.33
CA THR A 42 0.42 -10.46 6.06
C THR A 42 -0.68 -11.52 5.93
N SER A 43 -1.91 -11.20 6.33
CA SER A 43 -3.04 -12.13 6.44
C SER A 43 -3.99 -12.00 5.25
N GLY A 44 -4.01 -12.98 4.35
CA GLY A 44 -4.98 -13.02 3.25
C GLY A 44 -4.57 -13.80 2.01
N ALA A 45 -5.41 -13.70 0.99
CA ALA A 45 -5.10 -14.09 -0.39
C ALA A 45 -3.84 -13.35 -0.89
N ASN A 46 -3.18 -13.90 -1.91
CA ASN A 46 -1.89 -13.47 -2.46
C ASN A 46 -1.72 -11.93 -2.51
N ILE A 47 -1.08 -11.35 -1.49
CA ILE A 47 -0.74 -9.94 -1.42
C ILE A 47 0.59 -9.76 -2.12
N GLN A 48 0.56 -9.20 -3.34
CA GLN A 48 1.77 -8.79 -4.03
C GLN A 48 2.18 -7.40 -3.55
N ARG A 49 3.45 -7.22 -3.20
CA ARG A 49 3.99 -5.91 -2.82
C ARG A 49 4.94 -5.41 -3.90
N LEU A 50 4.72 -4.19 -4.35
CA LEU A 50 5.56 -3.51 -5.34
C LEU A 50 6.22 -2.30 -4.68
N TYR A 51 7.51 -2.46 -4.41
CA TYR A 51 8.32 -1.43 -3.77
C TYR A 51 9.14 -0.68 -4.80
N VAL A 52 9.02 0.65 -4.80
CA VAL A 52 9.74 1.51 -5.74
C VAL A 52 10.81 2.30 -4.99
N ASP A 53 12.07 2.03 -5.33
CA ASP A 53 13.21 2.77 -4.80
C ASP A 53 13.11 4.24 -5.20
N GLY A 54 13.43 5.13 -4.25
CA GLY A 54 13.43 6.57 -4.50
C GLY A 54 12.05 7.24 -4.49
N ALA A 55 10.95 6.48 -4.60
CA ALA A 55 9.61 7.04 -4.65
C ALA A 55 9.11 7.52 -3.28
N GLY A 56 8.56 8.73 -3.24
CA GLY A 56 7.82 9.30 -2.11
C GLY A 56 6.30 9.11 -2.23
N HIS A 57 5.55 9.60 -1.25
CA HIS A 57 4.10 9.44 -1.15
C HIS A 57 3.36 9.92 -2.40
N PHE A 58 3.62 11.16 -2.80
CA PHE A 58 2.91 11.83 -3.88
C PHE A 58 3.38 11.42 -5.28
N ASP A 59 4.47 10.65 -5.38
CA ASP A 59 4.93 10.18 -6.68
C ASP A 59 3.92 9.23 -7.32
N TRP A 60 3.11 8.53 -6.52
CA TRP A 60 2.06 7.64 -7.02
C TRP A 60 0.92 8.34 -7.75
N VAL A 61 0.78 9.66 -7.60
CA VAL A 61 -0.30 10.45 -8.23
C VAL A 61 0.22 11.55 -9.15
N HIS A 62 1.54 11.63 -9.35
CA HIS A 62 2.16 12.66 -10.18
C HIS A 62 2.65 12.07 -11.52
N PRO A 63 2.07 12.45 -12.68
CA PRO A 63 2.36 11.82 -13.97
C PRO A 63 3.82 11.81 -14.42
N GLY A 64 4.61 12.79 -14.00
CA GLY A 64 6.04 12.89 -14.34
C GLY A 64 6.95 11.87 -13.65
N THR A 65 6.48 11.14 -12.63
CA THR A 65 7.36 10.32 -11.79
C THR A 65 7.48 8.88 -12.29
N THR A 66 8.52 8.19 -11.84
CA THR A 66 8.70 6.77 -12.12
C THR A 66 7.66 5.90 -11.41
N ALA A 67 7.21 6.29 -10.22
CA ALA A 67 6.18 5.54 -9.47
C ALA A 67 4.84 5.53 -10.22
N PHE A 68 4.40 6.69 -10.71
CA PHE A 68 3.18 6.79 -11.51
C PHE A 68 3.26 5.98 -12.80
N ARG A 69 4.40 6.02 -13.52
CA ARG A 69 4.59 5.18 -14.71
C ARG A 69 4.47 3.69 -14.39
N LYS A 70 5.14 3.22 -13.32
CA LYS A 70 5.03 1.82 -12.89
C LYS A 70 3.61 1.42 -12.50
N PHE A 71 2.87 2.33 -11.88
CA PHE A 71 1.45 2.13 -11.59
C PHE A 71 0.63 1.97 -12.87
N LEU A 72 0.81 2.85 -13.86
CA LEU A 72 0.14 2.71 -15.16
C LEU A 72 0.53 1.44 -15.89
N ASP A 73 1.82 1.11 -15.96
CA ASP A 73 2.31 -0.12 -16.59
C ASP A 73 1.61 -1.34 -15.98
N TYR A 74 1.43 -1.36 -14.66
CA TYR A 74 0.72 -2.45 -13.99
C TYR A 74 -0.75 -2.50 -14.41
N LEU A 75 -1.44 -1.36 -14.52
CA LEU A 75 -2.85 -1.34 -14.92
C LEU A 75 -3.08 -1.70 -16.40
N THR A 76 -2.12 -1.39 -17.28
CA THR A 76 -2.28 -1.58 -18.72
C THR A 76 -1.71 -2.89 -19.24
N THR A 77 -0.74 -3.48 -18.53
CA THR A 77 -0.03 -4.69 -18.98
C THR A 77 -0.65 -5.99 -18.45
N GLN A 78 -1.57 -5.91 -17.49
CA GLN A 78 -2.24 -7.09 -16.90
C GLN A 78 -3.44 -7.59 -17.75
N ASN A 79 -3.39 -7.40 -19.08
CA ASN A 79 -4.35 -7.98 -20.02
C ASN A 79 -3.81 -9.28 -20.62
#